data_AF-A0A5J4NVY5-F1
#
_entry.id   AF-A0A5J4NVY5-F1
#
_cell.length_a   1.000
_cell.length_b   1.000
_cell.length_c   1.000
_cell.angle_alpha   90.00
_cell.angle_beta   90.00
_cell.angle_gamma   90.00
#
_symmetry.space_group_name_H-M   'P 1'
#
loop_
_entity.id
_entity.type
_entity.pdbx_description
1 polymer ?
#
loop_
_entity_poly.entity_id
_entity_poly.type
_entity_poly.pdbx_seq_one_letter_code
_entity_poly.pdbx_strand_id
1 'polypeptide(L)'
;MKMRQDFSPFQTNLAVRGGKGDIWHGNWVPHVPRNYTGPVLTFPLDLGQVVTVMNALADNQRLHVYYVFQILTEAKTLLANRPNIQRASTSISRQITVVGDIHGQYADLRNIIRKNGMPDVTNPYIFNGDFVDRGRYSVETLLVILMLTLLRPTAVFINRGNHEDHLVNCQYGFIREIQKKYKSIAGPLVKCFSNLYRYMPLATVIDDKILVCHGGVSELTDMKTLETLNRSSFFTLIKPHEKHAPNANDKKQLQDLLWSDPCPQPGSRRNELRGMGCSFGPDVSEALLTKNNWYLLIRSHECKPEGFEWTHDRRVLTVFSASNYYTEGSNKGAYAKIEAGGNVIPVQFTVQGGKRTAAQRIRSAEESALTDLKMKISAHEAELREEFHAADPDRTGMIPLAVWSEIMDKILGLKLPWRTLQPRLAASCANYMVEYETTFLQLQISHNLASAPLSVTEELYKNRDTLEGIFRAMDVDNSGQISLKEFKNACMCLPNRSNLDDESITDLAKSIDINKDGQIDFNEFLEAFRLVEMEVEREEHGNDGQSEYIAS
;
A
#
# COMPACT_ATOMS: atom_id res chain seq x y z
N MET A 1 9.19 -30.84 -55.87
CA MET A 1 10.22 -29.88 -56.33
C MET A 1 10.21 -28.71 -55.35
N LYS A 2 11.19 -28.64 -54.45
CA LYS A 2 11.30 -27.63 -53.39
C LYS A 2 11.75 -26.30 -54.00
N MET A 3 11.03 -25.20 -53.79
CA MET A 3 11.60 -23.86 -53.89
C MET A 3 11.97 -23.39 -52.48
N ARG A 4 13.27 -23.15 -52.29
CA ARG A 4 13.88 -22.53 -51.12
C ARG A 4 13.62 -21.02 -51.21
N GLN A 5 13.10 -20.43 -50.13
CA GLN A 5 13.25 -19.01 -49.87
C GLN A 5 14.34 -18.85 -48.82
N ASP A 6 15.42 -18.20 -49.22
CA ASP A 6 16.57 -17.89 -48.38
C ASP A 6 16.20 -16.84 -47.32
N PHE A 7 16.11 -17.27 -46.06
CA PHE A 7 16.21 -16.37 -44.92
C PHE A 7 17.65 -16.35 -44.46
N SER A 8 18.35 -15.25 -44.79
CA SER A 8 19.65 -14.89 -44.20
C SER A 8 19.49 -14.68 -42.69
N PRO A 9 20.35 -15.27 -41.83
CA PRO A 9 20.32 -15.02 -40.40
C PRO A 9 20.92 -13.63 -40.13
N PHE A 10 20.12 -12.73 -39.56
CA PHE A 10 20.64 -11.53 -38.91
C PHE A 10 21.61 -11.97 -37.81
N GLN A 11 22.90 -11.90 -38.09
CA GLN A 11 23.96 -11.95 -37.07
C GLN A 11 23.79 -10.74 -36.16
N THR A 12 23.23 -10.96 -34.98
CA THR A 12 23.19 -9.97 -33.91
C THR A 12 24.56 -9.89 -33.25
N ASN A 13 25.38 -8.97 -33.75
CA ASN A 13 26.47 -8.41 -32.96
C ASN A 13 25.85 -7.71 -31.74
N LEU A 14 25.81 -8.40 -30.59
CA LEU A 14 25.65 -7.83 -29.25
C LEU A 14 26.91 -7.03 -28.90
N ALA A 15 27.15 -5.95 -29.64
CA ALA A 15 28.03 -4.89 -29.20
C ALA A 15 27.27 -4.09 -28.14
N VAL A 16 27.82 -4.09 -26.93
CA VAL A 16 27.39 -3.30 -25.77
C VAL A 16 27.12 -1.85 -26.21
N ARG A 17 25.83 -1.50 -26.38
CA ARG A 17 25.41 -0.12 -26.66
C ARG A 17 25.38 0.67 -25.36
N GLY A 18 26.55 1.12 -24.91
CA GLY A 18 26.65 2.13 -23.85
C GLY A 18 26.23 3.51 -24.36
N GLY A 19 24.94 3.82 -24.34
CA GLY A 19 24.40 5.14 -24.66
C GLY A 19 23.83 5.82 -23.42
N LYS A 20 24.05 7.13 -23.23
CA LYS A 20 23.45 7.94 -22.14
C LYS A 20 21.94 7.68 -22.09
N GLY A 21 21.50 6.81 -21.18
CA GLY A 21 20.12 6.33 -21.19
C GLY A 21 19.91 4.90 -20.69
N ASP A 22 20.92 4.05 -20.51
CA ASP A 22 20.70 2.71 -19.92
C ASP A 22 20.30 2.81 -18.44
N ILE A 23 19.45 1.89 -17.98
CA ILE A 23 19.21 1.73 -16.53
C ILE A 23 20.51 1.37 -15.79
N TRP A 24 21.40 0.65 -16.48
CA TRP A 24 22.70 0.24 -15.96
C TRP A 24 23.62 -0.18 -17.12
N HIS A 25 24.90 0.24 -17.10
CA HIS A 25 25.87 -0.03 -18.18
C HIS A 25 26.75 -1.24 -17.82
N GLY A 26 26.83 -2.20 -18.74
CA GLY A 26 27.53 -3.51 -18.77
C GLY A 26 28.85 -3.74 -18.02
N ASN A 27 29.50 -2.73 -17.45
CA ASN A 27 30.88 -2.82 -16.97
C ASN A 27 31.05 -3.61 -15.66
N TRP A 28 29.95 -4.00 -14.99
CA TRP A 28 29.97 -4.83 -13.78
C TRP A 28 28.67 -5.62 -13.52
N VAL A 29 28.22 -6.50 -14.44
CA VAL A 29 27.08 -7.39 -14.09
C VAL A 29 27.69 -8.57 -13.32
N PRO A 30 27.15 -8.94 -12.14
CA PRO A 30 27.58 -10.17 -11.49
C PRO A 30 27.40 -11.37 -12.44
N HIS A 31 28.49 -12.06 -12.73
CA HIS A 31 28.46 -13.29 -13.53
C HIS A 31 27.58 -14.33 -12.85
N VAL A 32 26.74 -15.04 -13.61
CA VAL A 32 25.93 -16.15 -13.09
C VAL A 32 26.84 -17.33 -12.74
N PRO A 33 27.02 -17.72 -11.47
CA PRO A 33 27.92 -18.81 -11.12
C PRO A 33 27.56 -20.11 -11.85
N ARG A 34 28.56 -20.92 -12.23
CA ARG A 34 28.33 -22.20 -12.94
C ARG A 34 27.46 -23.18 -12.16
N ASN A 35 27.39 -23.04 -10.84
CA ASN A 35 26.57 -23.83 -9.93
C ASN A 35 25.21 -23.19 -9.61
N TYR A 36 24.80 -22.14 -10.33
CA TYR A 36 23.47 -21.57 -10.17
C TYR A 36 22.42 -22.56 -10.69
N THR A 37 21.50 -22.95 -9.81
CA THR A 37 20.45 -23.95 -10.09
C THR A 37 19.06 -23.34 -10.25
N GLY A 38 18.93 -22.01 -10.16
CA GLY A 38 17.66 -21.33 -10.32
C GLY A 38 17.30 -21.06 -11.79
N PRO A 39 16.18 -20.37 -12.04
CA PRO A 39 15.71 -20.09 -13.40
C PRO A 39 16.71 -19.29 -14.23
N VAL A 40 16.94 -19.74 -15.47
CA VAL A 40 17.77 -19.07 -16.46
C VAL A 40 16.87 -18.40 -17.49
N LEU A 41 17.13 -17.13 -17.80
CA LEU A 41 16.38 -16.36 -18.78
C LEU A 41 17.18 -16.08 -20.05
N THR A 42 16.46 -16.09 -21.16
CA THR A 42 16.88 -15.68 -22.50
C THR A 42 15.78 -14.81 -23.10
N PHE A 43 16.17 -13.79 -23.85
CA PHE A 43 15.25 -12.83 -24.46
C PHE A 43 15.20 -13.02 -25.99
N PRO A 44 14.02 -12.94 -26.63
CA PRO A 44 12.71 -12.65 -26.05
C PRO A 44 12.20 -13.78 -25.12
N LEU A 45 11.46 -13.41 -24.07
CA LEU A 45 10.91 -14.36 -23.11
C LEU A 45 9.85 -15.26 -23.77
N ASP A 46 9.81 -16.52 -23.35
CA ASP A 46 8.71 -17.44 -23.65
C ASP A 46 7.90 -17.78 -22.39
N LEU A 47 6.71 -18.36 -22.59
CA LEU A 47 5.79 -18.72 -21.52
C LEU A 47 6.40 -19.74 -20.54
N GLY A 48 7.20 -20.69 -21.02
CA GLY A 48 7.84 -21.70 -20.20
C GLY A 48 8.85 -21.08 -19.22
N GLN A 49 9.63 -20.10 -19.68
CA GLN A 49 10.55 -19.33 -18.84
C GLN A 49 9.80 -18.53 -17.76
N VAL A 50 8.69 -17.86 -18.12
CA VAL A 50 7.87 -17.11 -17.15
C VAL A 50 7.27 -18.04 -16.09
N VAL A 51 6.67 -19.17 -16.50
CA VAL A 51 6.08 -20.15 -15.57
C VAL A 51 7.15 -20.76 -14.66
N THR A 52 8.34 -21.06 -15.19
CA THR A 52 9.48 -21.58 -14.42
C THR A 52 9.90 -20.59 -13.34
N VAL A 53 10.04 -19.31 -13.68
CA VAL A 53 10.33 -18.26 -12.70
C VAL A 53 9.21 -18.16 -11.67
N MET A 54 7.94 -18.12 -12.10
CA MET A 54 6.81 -18.00 -11.19
C MET A 54 6.79 -19.11 -10.13
N ASN A 55 7.06 -20.35 -10.54
CA ASN A 55 7.14 -21.50 -9.63
C ASN A 55 8.35 -21.41 -8.70
N ALA A 56 9.54 -21.09 -9.23
CA ALA A 56 10.74 -20.93 -8.42
C ALA A 56 10.58 -19.85 -7.34
N LEU A 57 9.97 -18.70 -7.68
CA LEU A 57 9.68 -17.64 -6.71
C LEU A 57 8.66 -18.09 -5.66
N ALA A 58 7.67 -18.92 -6.03
CA ALA A 58 6.70 -19.47 -5.08
C ALA A 58 7.36 -20.43 -4.08
N ASP A 59 8.41 -21.12 -4.50
CA ASP A 59 9.25 -21.99 -3.65
C ASP A 59 10.34 -21.21 -2.89
N ASN A 60 10.18 -19.88 -2.77
CA ASN A 60 11.13 -18.96 -2.13
C ASN A 60 12.54 -18.98 -2.74
N GLN A 61 12.70 -19.45 -3.98
CA GLN A 61 13.95 -19.28 -4.69
C GLN A 61 14.09 -17.82 -5.13
N ARG A 62 15.32 -17.32 -5.07
CA ARG A 62 15.65 -15.96 -5.50
C ARG A 62 16.21 -16.00 -6.92
N LEU A 63 15.63 -15.20 -7.81
CA LEU A 63 16.17 -15.01 -9.15
C LEU A 63 17.57 -14.39 -9.07
N HIS A 64 18.51 -14.87 -9.88
CA HIS A 64 19.85 -14.30 -9.90
C HIS A 64 19.80 -12.84 -10.38
N VAL A 65 20.59 -11.97 -9.74
CA VAL A 65 20.57 -10.52 -9.98
C VAL A 65 20.88 -10.14 -11.44
N TYR A 66 21.68 -10.95 -12.12
CA TYR A 66 21.91 -10.84 -13.58
C TYR A 66 20.60 -10.78 -14.36
N TYR A 67 19.69 -11.74 -14.11
CA TYR A 67 18.40 -11.82 -14.80
C TYR A 67 17.45 -10.70 -14.36
N VAL A 68 17.53 -10.27 -13.10
CA VAL A 68 16.79 -9.10 -12.60
C VAL A 68 17.17 -7.85 -13.39
N PHE A 69 18.47 -7.58 -13.58
CA PHE A 69 18.92 -6.44 -14.39
C PHE A 69 18.45 -6.55 -15.86
N GLN A 70 18.46 -7.74 -16.45
CA GLN A 70 17.96 -7.93 -17.82
C GLN A 70 16.45 -7.62 -17.92
N ILE A 71 15.63 -8.17 -17.01
CA ILE A 71 14.19 -7.87 -16.97
C ILE A 71 13.95 -6.36 -16.86
N LEU A 72 14.64 -5.66 -15.95
CA LEU A 72 14.46 -4.22 -15.77
C LEU A 72 14.89 -3.42 -17.01
N THR A 73 15.94 -3.85 -17.70
CA THR A 73 16.46 -3.20 -18.91
C THR A 73 15.49 -3.35 -20.08
N GLU A 74 15.02 -4.58 -20.32
CA GLU A 74 14.03 -4.86 -21.36
C GLU A 74 12.70 -4.18 -21.07
N ALA A 75 12.23 -4.24 -19.83
CA ALA A 75 10.99 -3.60 -19.40
C ALA A 75 11.06 -2.08 -19.58
N LYS A 76 12.17 -1.42 -19.20
CA LYS A 76 12.32 0.01 -19.48
C LYS A 76 12.24 0.31 -20.96
N THR A 77 12.95 -0.45 -21.80
CA THR A 77 12.94 -0.21 -23.25
C THR A 77 11.53 -0.30 -23.80
N LEU A 78 10.75 -1.30 -23.37
CA LEU A 78 9.34 -1.42 -23.75
C LEU A 78 8.50 -0.24 -23.22
N LEU A 79 8.59 0.05 -21.93
CA LEU A 79 7.75 1.06 -21.27
C LEU A 79 8.07 2.48 -21.73
N ALA A 80 9.32 2.81 -22.01
CA ALA A 80 9.72 4.12 -22.54
C ALA A 80 9.09 4.41 -23.91
N ASN A 81 8.78 3.38 -24.69
CA ASN A 81 8.11 3.50 -25.99
C ASN A 81 6.58 3.48 -25.88
N ARG A 82 6.00 3.28 -24.69
CA ARG A 82 4.55 3.34 -24.48
C ARG A 82 4.07 4.80 -24.32
N PRO A 83 2.84 5.13 -24.76
CA PRO A 83 2.23 6.43 -24.47
C PRO A 83 1.95 6.57 -22.97
N ASN A 84 1.76 7.82 -22.50
CA ASN A 84 1.31 8.06 -21.13
C ASN A 84 -0.06 7.46 -20.87
N ILE A 85 -0.97 7.60 -21.84
CA ILE A 85 -2.33 7.03 -21.80
C ILE A 85 -2.37 5.88 -22.81
N GLN A 86 -2.47 4.65 -22.31
CA GLN A 86 -2.56 3.46 -23.16
C GLN A 86 -3.98 3.28 -23.68
N ARG A 87 -4.12 2.57 -24.81
CA ARG A 87 -5.41 2.18 -25.38
C ARG A 87 -5.52 0.67 -25.37
N ALA A 88 -6.55 0.16 -24.71
CA ALA A 88 -6.89 -1.25 -24.70
C ALA A 88 -8.25 -1.44 -25.39
N SER A 89 -8.45 -2.61 -26.00
CA SER A 89 -9.74 -2.94 -26.60
C SER A 89 -10.19 -4.34 -26.23
N THR A 90 -11.50 -4.49 -26.02
CA THR A 90 -12.16 -5.78 -25.82
C THR A 90 -12.68 -6.39 -27.13
N SER A 91 -12.49 -5.73 -28.27
CA SER A 91 -13.06 -6.16 -29.56
C SER A 91 -12.70 -7.61 -29.94
N ILE A 92 -11.45 -8.02 -29.70
CA ILE A 92 -10.93 -9.37 -30.01
C ILE A 92 -11.22 -10.36 -28.87
N SER A 93 -10.76 -10.05 -27.66
CA SER A 93 -10.85 -10.94 -26.50
C SER A 93 -12.25 -11.04 -25.90
N ARG A 94 -13.15 -10.13 -26.29
CA ARG A 94 -14.51 -9.93 -25.74
C ARG A 94 -14.55 -9.58 -24.25
N GLN A 95 -13.38 -9.52 -23.60
CA GLN A 95 -13.19 -9.11 -22.22
C GLN A 95 -11.78 -8.55 -21.97
N ILE A 96 -11.61 -7.78 -20.90
CA ILE A 96 -10.30 -7.42 -20.33
C ILE A 96 -10.40 -7.43 -18.80
N THR A 97 -9.32 -7.82 -18.13
CA THR A 97 -9.26 -7.87 -16.67
C THR A 97 -8.50 -6.67 -16.12
N VAL A 98 -9.07 -5.93 -15.18
CA VAL A 98 -8.39 -4.89 -14.39
C VAL A 98 -8.06 -5.45 -13.01
N VAL A 99 -6.78 -5.44 -12.66
CA VAL A 99 -6.23 -5.84 -11.36
C VAL A 99 -5.75 -4.56 -10.68
N GLY A 100 -6.23 -4.31 -9.46
CA GLY A 100 -5.78 -3.19 -8.63
C GLY A 100 -4.47 -3.50 -7.90
N ASP A 101 -4.30 -2.86 -6.75
CA ASP A 101 -3.10 -2.95 -5.92
C ASP A 101 -2.82 -4.39 -5.49
N ILE A 102 -1.54 -4.77 -5.46
CA ILE A 102 -1.09 -6.11 -5.02
C ILE A 102 -0.12 -6.00 -3.85
N HIS A 103 0.63 -4.89 -3.72
CA HIS A 103 1.50 -4.60 -2.57
C HIS A 103 2.39 -5.77 -2.14
N GLY A 104 3.13 -6.35 -3.08
CA GLY A 104 4.04 -7.46 -2.77
C GLY A 104 3.36 -8.73 -2.21
N GLN A 105 2.05 -8.90 -2.41
CA GLN A 105 1.32 -10.13 -2.09
C GLN A 105 1.37 -11.12 -3.25
N TYR A 106 2.55 -11.70 -3.48
CA TYR A 106 2.78 -12.59 -4.63
C TYR A 106 1.83 -13.81 -4.69
N ALA A 107 1.36 -14.29 -3.53
CA ALA A 107 0.36 -15.35 -3.47
C ALA A 107 -0.99 -14.93 -4.08
N ASP A 108 -1.42 -13.68 -3.89
CA ASP A 108 -2.63 -13.13 -4.50
C ASP A 108 -2.48 -13.02 -6.02
N LEU A 109 -1.36 -12.47 -6.50
CA LEU A 109 -1.07 -12.41 -7.94
C LEU A 109 -1.15 -13.80 -8.58
N ARG A 110 -0.53 -14.81 -7.96
CA ARG A 110 -0.61 -16.20 -8.43
C ARG A 110 -2.04 -16.73 -8.39
N ASN A 111 -2.80 -16.41 -7.35
CA ASN A 111 -4.20 -16.85 -7.25
C ASN A 111 -5.06 -16.23 -8.37
N ILE A 112 -4.89 -14.94 -8.65
CA ILE A 112 -5.57 -14.25 -9.76
C ILE A 112 -5.24 -14.93 -11.08
N ILE A 113 -3.95 -15.09 -11.40
CA ILE A 113 -3.51 -15.73 -12.66
C ILE A 113 -4.02 -17.18 -12.77
N ARG A 114 -3.99 -17.94 -11.68
CA ARG A 114 -4.46 -19.33 -11.67
C ARG A 114 -5.97 -19.43 -11.87
N LYS A 115 -6.75 -18.53 -11.25
CA LYS A 115 -8.22 -18.55 -11.32
C LYS A 115 -8.76 -17.91 -12.59
N ASN A 116 -8.09 -16.87 -13.08
CA ASN A 116 -8.53 -16.08 -14.22
C ASN A 116 -7.77 -16.39 -15.53
N GLY A 117 -6.77 -17.27 -15.47
CA GLY A 117 -5.95 -17.70 -16.61
C GLY A 117 -4.74 -16.79 -16.85
N MET A 118 -3.73 -17.34 -17.52
CA MET A 118 -2.55 -16.56 -17.92
C MET A 118 -2.93 -15.41 -18.85
N PRO A 119 -2.22 -14.28 -18.79
CA PRO A 119 -2.38 -13.22 -19.78
C PRO A 119 -2.09 -13.71 -21.20
N ASP A 120 -2.99 -13.37 -22.11
CA ASP A 120 -2.86 -13.66 -23.54
C ASP A 120 -3.70 -12.64 -24.34
N VAL A 121 -3.57 -12.63 -25.67
CA VAL A 121 -4.40 -11.76 -26.52
C VAL A 121 -5.90 -12.05 -26.39
N THR A 122 -6.27 -13.28 -25.99
CA THR A 122 -7.65 -13.65 -25.68
C THR A 122 -8.04 -13.42 -24.21
N ASN A 123 -7.08 -13.06 -23.35
CA ASN A 123 -7.28 -12.81 -21.93
C ASN A 123 -6.37 -11.65 -21.46
N PRO A 124 -6.64 -10.41 -21.91
CA PRO A 124 -5.79 -9.26 -21.60
C PRO A 124 -5.97 -8.78 -20.15
N TYR A 125 -4.93 -8.14 -19.62
CA TYR A 125 -4.86 -7.62 -18.26
C TYR A 125 -4.38 -6.17 -18.22
N ILE A 126 -4.93 -5.40 -17.29
CA ILE A 126 -4.41 -4.10 -16.85
C ILE A 126 -4.05 -4.25 -15.36
N PHE A 127 -2.78 -4.06 -15.01
CA PHE A 127 -2.33 -3.97 -13.63
C PHE A 127 -2.20 -2.50 -13.23
N ASN A 128 -3.02 -2.05 -12.28
CA ASN A 128 -3.30 -0.64 -12.04
C ASN A 128 -2.50 -0.05 -10.87
N GLY A 129 -1.17 -0.16 -10.93
CA GLY A 129 -0.25 0.42 -9.94
C GLY A 129 -0.15 -0.35 -8.63
N ASP A 130 0.75 0.10 -7.77
CA ASP A 130 0.96 -0.38 -6.40
C ASP A 130 1.29 -1.87 -6.33
N PHE A 131 2.35 -2.24 -7.05
CA PHE A 131 2.85 -3.60 -7.15
C PHE A 131 3.75 -3.97 -5.96
N VAL A 132 4.42 -2.97 -5.39
CA VAL A 132 5.46 -3.10 -4.36
C VAL A 132 5.03 -2.49 -3.04
N ASP A 133 5.93 -2.57 -2.06
CA ASP A 133 5.77 -2.09 -0.67
C ASP A 133 4.70 -2.86 0.13
N ARG A 134 4.74 -2.69 1.47
CA ARG A 134 3.88 -3.34 2.48
C ARG A 134 4.09 -4.84 2.59
N GLY A 135 3.80 -5.60 1.52
CA GLY A 135 4.03 -7.02 1.46
C GLY A 135 5.51 -7.38 1.31
N ARG A 136 5.82 -8.65 1.62
CA ARG A 136 7.20 -9.16 1.73
C ARG A 136 7.78 -9.73 0.42
N TYR A 137 6.95 -9.78 -0.63
CA TYR A 137 7.30 -10.36 -1.92
C TYR A 137 7.15 -9.35 -3.06
N SER A 138 7.50 -8.09 -2.80
CA SER A 138 7.41 -6.98 -3.76
C SER A 138 8.31 -7.20 -4.98
N VAL A 139 9.53 -7.71 -4.77
CA VAL A 139 10.45 -8.06 -5.86
C VAL A 139 9.82 -9.11 -6.76
N GLU A 140 9.25 -10.17 -6.20
CA GLU A 140 8.64 -11.26 -6.95
C GLU A 140 7.41 -10.78 -7.73
N THR A 141 6.51 -10.04 -7.05
CA THR A 141 5.31 -9.47 -7.66
C THR A 141 5.66 -8.58 -8.85
N LEU A 142 6.55 -7.60 -8.65
CA LEU A 142 6.91 -6.67 -9.73
C LEU A 142 7.63 -7.39 -10.88
N LEU A 143 8.59 -8.28 -10.59
CA LEU A 143 9.29 -9.01 -11.65
C LEU A 143 8.35 -9.87 -12.49
N VAL A 144 7.39 -10.57 -11.88
CA VAL A 144 6.42 -11.38 -12.63
C VAL A 144 5.52 -10.49 -13.49
N ILE A 145 5.03 -9.36 -12.98
CA ILE A 145 4.22 -8.42 -13.78
C ILE A 145 5.02 -7.87 -14.97
N LEU A 146 6.29 -7.49 -14.77
CA LEU A 146 7.16 -7.04 -15.85
C LEU A 146 7.43 -8.15 -16.88
N MET A 147 7.68 -9.37 -16.44
CA MET A 147 7.87 -10.53 -17.33
C MET A 147 6.61 -10.84 -18.15
N LEU A 148 5.41 -10.76 -17.54
CA LEU A 148 4.14 -10.89 -18.25
C LEU A 148 3.95 -9.77 -19.29
N THR A 149 4.33 -8.55 -18.94
CA THR A 149 4.32 -7.39 -19.84
C THR A 149 5.25 -7.60 -21.04
N LEU A 150 6.45 -8.14 -20.80
CA LEU A 150 7.43 -8.47 -21.85
C LEU A 150 6.98 -9.66 -22.72
N LEU A 151 6.33 -10.67 -22.13
CA LEU A 151 5.81 -11.84 -22.83
C LEU A 151 4.61 -11.51 -23.74
N ARG A 152 3.76 -10.58 -23.29
CA ARG A 152 2.51 -10.18 -23.95
C ARG A 152 2.36 -8.66 -24.01
N PRO A 153 3.22 -7.95 -24.76
CA PRO A 153 3.26 -6.49 -24.76
C PRO A 153 2.00 -5.83 -25.33
N THR A 154 1.17 -6.56 -26.07
CA THR A 154 -0.11 -6.09 -26.63
C THR A 154 -1.33 -6.47 -25.79
N ALA A 155 -1.16 -7.33 -24.78
CA ALA A 155 -2.27 -7.82 -23.96
C ALA A 155 -2.09 -7.56 -22.45
N VAL A 156 -0.90 -7.15 -22.01
CA VAL A 156 -0.63 -6.77 -20.62
C VAL A 156 -0.26 -5.30 -20.56
N PHE A 157 -1.14 -4.53 -19.93
CA PHE A 157 -0.98 -3.10 -19.66
C PHE A 157 -0.62 -2.92 -18.19
N ILE A 158 0.25 -1.96 -17.91
CA ILE A 158 0.58 -1.57 -16.55
C ILE A 158 0.41 -0.06 -16.45
N ASN A 159 -0.19 0.40 -15.34
CA ASN A 159 -0.21 1.81 -14.96
C ASN A 159 0.69 2.00 -13.74
N ARG A 160 1.26 3.19 -13.59
CA ARG A 160 2.03 3.60 -12.42
C ARG A 160 1.07 3.84 -11.24
N GLY A 161 1.42 3.34 -10.05
CA GLY A 161 0.79 3.72 -8.78
C GLY A 161 1.65 4.70 -7.99
N ASN A 162 1.17 5.13 -6.83
CA ASN A 162 1.94 6.04 -5.98
C ASN A 162 3.09 5.34 -5.26
N HIS A 163 3.01 4.03 -5.04
CA HIS A 163 4.11 3.22 -4.48
C HIS A 163 5.22 2.93 -5.49
N GLU A 164 5.03 3.21 -6.78
CA GLU A 164 6.12 3.27 -7.76
C GLU A 164 6.86 4.62 -7.71
N ASP A 165 7.34 4.98 -6.50
CA ASP A 165 8.13 6.17 -6.19
C ASP A 165 9.27 5.82 -5.21
N HIS A 166 10.46 6.36 -5.47
CA HIS A 166 11.64 6.09 -4.65
C HIS A 166 11.45 6.45 -3.17
N LEU A 167 10.83 7.60 -2.88
CA LEU A 167 10.67 8.08 -1.51
C LEU A 167 9.59 7.30 -0.75
N VAL A 168 8.54 6.86 -1.44
CA VAL A 168 7.54 5.94 -0.86
C VAL A 168 8.21 4.61 -0.51
N ASN A 169 9.03 4.06 -1.42
CA ASN A 169 9.73 2.79 -1.17
C ASN A 169 10.75 2.84 -0.01
N CYS A 170 11.30 4.02 0.31
CA CYS A 170 12.14 4.21 1.50
C CYS A 170 11.38 3.94 2.79
N GLN A 171 10.09 4.23 2.82
CA GLN A 171 9.25 4.16 4.02
C GLN A 171 8.55 2.80 4.14
N TYR A 172 8.02 2.28 3.02
CA TYR A 172 7.06 1.17 3.04
C TYR A 172 7.63 -0.22 2.73
N GLY A 173 8.95 -0.34 2.66
CA GLY A 173 9.64 -1.61 2.85
C GLY A 173 10.23 -2.24 1.61
N PHE A 174 9.95 -1.77 0.39
CA PHE A 174 10.52 -2.34 -0.82
C PHE A 174 12.05 -2.20 -0.86
N ILE A 175 12.60 -1.06 -0.43
CA ILE A 175 14.06 -0.88 -0.34
C ILE A 175 14.67 -1.85 0.69
N ARG A 176 14.02 -2.04 1.84
CA ARG A 176 14.46 -2.99 2.87
C ARG A 176 14.42 -4.43 2.35
N GLU A 177 13.40 -4.77 1.56
CA GLU A 177 13.27 -6.07 0.92
C GLU A 177 14.43 -6.32 -0.06
N ILE A 178 14.75 -5.36 -0.93
CA ILE A 178 15.88 -5.46 -1.88
C ILE A 178 17.20 -5.60 -1.12
N GLN A 179 17.42 -4.81 -0.06
CA GLN A 179 18.61 -4.90 0.79
C GLN A 179 18.77 -6.30 1.41
N LYS A 180 17.69 -6.85 1.97
CA LYS A 180 17.69 -8.19 2.55
C LYS A 180 17.95 -9.28 1.50
N LYS A 181 17.31 -9.16 0.32
CA LYS A 181 17.38 -10.17 -0.75
C LYS A 181 18.70 -10.12 -1.52
N TYR A 182 19.25 -8.95 -1.85
CA TYR A 182 20.40 -8.83 -2.76
C TYR A 182 21.66 -8.26 -2.14
N LYS A 183 21.63 -7.91 -0.84
CA LYS A 183 22.81 -7.54 -0.02
C LYS A 183 23.68 -6.48 -0.71
N SER A 184 24.93 -6.79 -1.05
CA SER A 184 25.89 -5.86 -1.65
C SER A 184 25.44 -5.28 -2.99
N ILE A 185 24.54 -5.94 -3.72
CA ILE A 185 24.02 -5.46 -5.02
C ILE A 185 22.73 -4.62 -4.87
N ALA A 186 22.22 -4.46 -3.64
CA ALA A 186 20.96 -3.79 -3.39
C ALA A 186 20.95 -2.32 -3.85
N GLY A 187 22.02 -1.57 -3.61
CA GLY A 187 22.11 -0.15 -4.01
C GLY A 187 21.89 0.06 -5.52
N PRO A 188 22.67 -0.62 -6.39
CA PRO A 188 22.43 -0.60 -7.83
C PRO A 188 21.02 -1.04 -8.23
N LEU A 189 20.46 -2.07 -7.61
CA LEU A 189 19.10 -2.53 -7.92
C LEU A 189 18.03 -1.50 -7.56
N VAL A 190 18.11 -0.89 -6.37
CA VAL A 190 17.20 0.18 -5.94
C VAL A 190 17.21 1.31 -6.97
N LYS A 191 18.39 1.73 -7.42
CA LYS A 191 18.52 2.75 -8.48
C LYS A 191 17.84 2.31 -9.77
N CYS A 192 17.96 1.04 -10.16
CA CYS A 192 17.33 0.51 -11.37
C CYS A 192 15.81 0.49 -11.28
N PHE A 193 15.25 -0.01 -10.17
CA PHE A 193 13.81 0.00 -9.92
C PHE A 193 13.25 1.43 -9.88
N SER A 194 13.86 2.33 -9.11
CA SER A 194 13.43 3.73 -9.04
C SER A 194 13.54 4.44 -10.40
N ASN A 195 14.53 4.08 -11.23
CA ASN A 195 14.63 4.61 -12.58
C ASN A 195 13.62 4.00 -13.55
N LEU A 196 13.09 2.80 -13.31
CA LEU A 196 12.07 2.18 -14.16
C LEU A 196 10.73 2.93 -14.05
N TYR A 197 10.34 3.33 -12.84
CA TYR A 197 8.99 3.86 -12.57
C TYR A 197 8.62 5.09 -13.40
N ARG A 198 9.57 5.99 -13.68
CA ARG A 198 9.35 7.18 -14.51
C ARG A 198 8.95 6.87 -15.96
N TYR A 199 9.12 5.63 -16.41
CA TYR A 199 8.74 5.18 -17.75
C TYR A 199 7.40 4.45 -17.77
N MET A 200 6.82 4.12 -16.62
CA MET A 200 5.51 3.48 -16.55
C MET A 200 4.41 4.41 -17.07
N PRO A 201 3.47 3.92 -17.90
CA PRO A 201 2.28 4.66 -18.30
C PRO A 201 1.44 5.10 -17.09
N LEU A 202 0.62 6.13 -17.28
CA LEU A 202 -0.13 6.79 -16.22
C LEU A 202 -1.57 6.31 -16.13
N ALA A 203 -2.19 5.99 -17.26
CA ALA A 203 -3.54 5.45 -17.31
C ALA A 203 -3.73 4.55 -18.54
N THR A 204 -4.86 3.85 -18.57
CA THR A 204 -5.32 3.07 -19.72
C THR A 204 -6.77 3.42 -20.01
N VAL A 205 -7.13 3.61 -21.27
CA VAL A 205 -8.51 3.77 -21.71
C VAL A 205 -8.96 2.51 -22.45
N ILE A 206 -10.06 1.91 -22.00
CA ILE A 206 -10.67 0.72 -22.61
C ILE A 206 -11.79 1.15 -23.55
N ASP A 207 -11.72 0.70 -24.80
CA ASP A 207 -12.72 0.91 -25.87
C ASP A 207 -13.19 2.37 -26.01
N ASP A 208 -12.31 3.33 -25.71
CA ASP A 208 -12.59 4.77 -25.70
C ASP A 208 -13.80 5.18 -24.83
N LYS A 209 -14.10 4.38 -23.79
CA LYS A 209 -15.28 4.56 -22.93
C LYS A 209 -15.01 4.49 -21.43
N ILE A 210 -13.93 3.82 -21.02
CA ILE A 210 -13.62 3.61 -19.61
C ILE A 210 -12.19 4.09 -19.36
N LEU A 211 -12.02 5.02 -18.42
CA LEU A 211 -10.70 5.42 -17.94
C LEU A 211 -10.28 4.51 -16.78
N VAL A 212 -9.03 4.03 -16.80
CA VAL A 212 -8.41 3.28 -15.71
C VAL A 212 -7.16 4.02 -15.25
N CYS A 213 -7.16 4.57 -14.04
CA CYS A 213 -5.99 5.18 -13.39
C CYS A 213 -5.84 4.67 -11.96
N HIS A 214 -4.65 4.82 -11.34
CA HIS A 214 -4.43 4.26 -10.01
C HIS A 214 -5.18 5.03 -8.91
N GLY A 215 -4.86 6.32 -8.76
CA GLY A 215 -5.43 7.20 -7.75
C GLY A 215 -6.80 7.71 -8.19
N GLY A 216 -6.87 8.88 -8.79
CA GLY A 216 -8.17 9.47 -9.10
C GLY A 216 -8.06 10.62 -10.07
N VAL A 217 -8.96 11.57 -9.94
CA VAL A 217 -9.02 12.75 -10.80
C VAL A 217 -9.30 13.99 -9.95
N SER A 218 -9.33 15.13 -10.60
CA SER A 218 -9.62 16.44 -10.02
C SER A 218 -10.36 17.30 -11.03
N GLU A 219 -10.93 18.42 -10.59
CA GLU A 219 -11.56 19.41 -11.48
C GLU A 219 -10.60 19.97 -12.55
N LEU A 220 -9.30 19.91 -12.27
CA LEU A 220 -8.23 20.39 -13.16
C LEU A 220 -7.73 19.31 -14.11
N THR A 221 -8.15 18.06 -13.95
CA THR A 221 -7.62 16.94 -14.73
C THR A 221 -7.81 17.16 -16.24
N ASP A 222 -6.70 17.17 -16.96
CA ASP A 222 -6.67 17.38 -18.40
C ASP A 222 -5.91 16.26 -19.11
N MET A 223 -6.66 15.45 -19.84
CA MET A 223 -6.14 14.29 -20.54
C MET A 223 -5.14 14.67 -21.65
N LYS A 224 -5.30 15.84 -22.28
CA LYS A 224 -4.36 16.30 -23.33
C LYS A 224 -3.00 16.64 -22.76
N THR A 225 -2.98 17.34 -21.62
CA THR A 225 -1.75 17.59 -20.85
C THR A 225 -1.12 16.26 -20.43
N LEU A 226 -1.89 15.35 -19.81
CA LEU A 226 -1.38 14.04 -19.39
C LEU A 226 -0.83 13.20 -20.54
N GLU A 227 -1.41 13.26 -21.74
CA GLU A 227 -0.97 12.50 -22.91
C GLU A 227 0.40 12.95 -23.43
N THR A 228 0.70 14.25 -23.35
CA THR A 228 1.92 14.86 -23.91
C THR A 228 3.02 15.11 -22.87
N LEU A 229 2.71 14.96 -21.59
CA LEU A 229 3.61 15.19 -20.47
C LEU A 229 4.91 14.35 -20.58
N ASN A 230 6.06 14.97 -20.30
CA ASN A 230 7.32 14.24 -20.25
C ASN A 230 7.45 13.47 -18.92
N ARG A 231 6.85 12.28 -18.81
CA ARG A 231 6.82 11.51 -17.55
C ARG A 231 8.22 11.15 -17.02
N SER A 232 9.23 11.11 -17.89
CA SER A 232 10.62 10.79 -17.49
C SER A 232 11.29 11.88 -16.64
N SER A 233 10.77 13.11 -16.63
CA SER A 233 11.25 14.20 -15.77
C SER A 233 10.82 14.02 -14.30
N PHE A 234 9.85 13.15 -14.02
CA PHE A 234 9.29 12.95 -12.68
C PHE A 234 9.89 11.71 -12.02
N PHE A 235 11.09 11.87 -11.46
CA PHE A 235 11.74 10.80 -10.69
C PHE A 235 11.01 10.50 -9.38
N THR A 236 10.61 11.54 -8.66
CA THR A 236 9.75 11.46 -7.48
C THR A 236 8.73 12.59 -7.48
N LEU A 237 7.53 12.34 -6.96
CA LEU A 237 6.48 13.36 -6.81
C LEU A 237 6.49 14.05 -5.44
N ILE A 238 7.26 13.52 -4.48
CA ILE A 238 7.23 13.96 -3.07
C ILE A 238 8.14 15.18 -2.80
N LYS A 239 9.26 15.35 -3.52
CA LYS A 239 10.19 16.46 -3.22
C LYS A 239 9.68 17.84 -3.65
N PRO A 240 9.98 18.91 -2.88
CA PRO A 240 9.81 20.30 -3.32
C PRO A 240 10.78 20.65 -4.46
N HIS A 241 10.39 21.64 -5.27
CA HIS A 241 11.04 22.11 -6.50
C HIS A 241 12.58 22.03 -6.52
N GLU A 242 13.15 21.17 -7.37
CA GLU A 242 14.53 21.37 -7.85
C GLU A 242 14.55 22.53 -8.86
N LYS A 243 15.71 23.16 -9.09
CA LYS A 243 15.89 24.29 -10.04
C LYS A 243 15.55 23.97 -11.51
N HIS A 244 15.23 22.71 -11.80
CA HIS A 244 14.74 22.20 -13.09
C HIS A 244 13.37 21.52 -12.97
N ALA A 245 12.59 21.89 -11.94
CA ALA A 245 11.35 21.23 -11.64
C ALA A 245 10.40 21.27 -12.84
N PRO A 246 9.74 20.15 -13.15
CA PRO A 246 8.67 20.13 -14.13
C PRO A 246 7.60 21.18 -13.79
N ASN A 247 6.90 21.65 -14.83
CA ASN A 247 5.79 22.61 -14.70
C ASN A 247 4.88 22.22 -13.51
N ALA A 248 4.56 23.19 -12.65
CA ALA A 248 3.75 22.95 -11.45
C ALA A 248 2.39 22.31 -11.81
N ASN A 249 1.82 22.69 -12.96
CA ASN A 249 0.60 22.06 -13.47
C ASN A 249 0.82 20.57 -13.81
N ASP A 250 1.88 20.24 -14.55
CA ASP A 250 2.19 18.86 -14.92
C ASP A 250 2.40 17.98 -13.68
N LYS A 251 3.09 18.50 -12.66
CA LYS A 251 3.26 17.81 -11.36
C LYS A 251 1.91 17.60 -10.67
N LYS A 252 1.05 18.61 -10.65
CA LYS A 252 -0.30 18.54 -10.06
C LYS A 252 -1.15 17.48 -10.77
N GLN A 253 -1.13 17.42 -12.10
CA GLN A 253 -1.84 16.41 -12.89
C GLN A 253 -1.42 14.98 -12.51
N LEU A 254 -0.12 14.74 -12.39
CA LEU A 254 0.44 13.46 -11.95
C LEU A 254 0.07 13.13 -10.50
N GLN A 255 0.18 14.09 -9.59
CA GLN A 255 -0.17 13.89 -8.19
C GLN A 255 -1.64 13.52 -8.04
N ASP A 256 -2.55 14.23 -8.71
CA ASP A 256 -3.98 13.92 -8.65
C ASP A 256 -4.27 12.52 -9.23
N LEU A 257 -3.66 12.17 -10.36
CA LEU A 257 -3.87 10.86 -10.99
C LEU A 257 -3.39 9.69 -10.14
N LEU A 258 -2.38 9.89 -9.29
CA LEU A 258 -1.78 8.84 -8.46
C LEU A 258 -2.25 8.85 -6.99
N TRP A 259 -2.77 9.97 -6.46
CA TRP A 259 -3.06 10.12 -5.03
C TRP A 259 -4.48 10.58 -4.69
N SER A 260 -5.30 10.96 -5.68
CA SER A 260 -6.65 11.43 -5.40
C SER A 260 -7.63 10.31 -5.06
N ASP A 261 -8.62 10.61 -4.22
CA ASP A 261 -9.58 9.65 -3.68
C ASP A 261 -11.06 10.08 -3.87
N PRO A 262 -11.96 9.10 -4.02
CA PRO A 262 -13.37 9.15 -3.74
C PRO A 262 -13.86 10.16 -2.72
N CYS A 263 -14.86 11.02 -2.96
CA CYS A 263 -15.67 11.50 -1.83
C CYS A 263 -17.14 11.71 -2.18
N PRO A 264 -18.06 11.52 -1.22
CA PRO A 264 -19.49 11.68 -1.50
C PRO A 264 -19.91 13.15 -1.67
N GLN A 265 -19.12 14.10 -1.17
CA GLN A 265 -19.44 15.53 -1.26
C GLN A 265 -19.02 16.11 -2.61
N PRO A 266 -19.83 16.99 -3.24
CA PRO A 266 -19.44 17.67 -4.47
C PRO A 266 -18.18 18.54 -4.32
N GLY A 267 -17.51 18.78 -5.46
CA GLY A 267 -16.31 19.60 -5.60
C GLY A 267 -15.01 18.80 -5.44
N SER A 268 -13.90 19.52 -5.41
CA SER A 268 -12.55 18.96 -5.24
C SER A 268 -11.85 19.67 -4.09
N ARG A 269 -11.34 18.93 -3.10
CA ARG A 269 -10.59 19.49 -1.96
C ARG A 269 -9.28 18.76 -1.77
N ARG A 270 -8.24 19.45 -1.29
CA ARG A 270 -6.94 18.82 -1.00
C ARG A 270 -7.13 17.61 -0.09
N ASN A 271 -6.46 16.51 -0.40
CA ASN A 271 -6.52 15.32 0.43
C ASN A 271 -5.53 15.45 1.59
N GLU A 272 -6.00 15.98 2.72
CA GLU A 272 -5.20 16.20 3.93
C GLU A 272 -4.71 14.88 4.56
N LEU A 273 -5.49 13.80 4.42
CA LEU A 273 -5.12 12.49 4.95
C LEU A 273 -3.91 11.89 4.21
N ARG A 274 -3.82 12.11 2.89
CA ARG A 274 -2.71 11.63 2.05
C ARG A 274 -1.55 12.61 1.99
N GLY A 275 -1.79 13.91 2.23
CA GLY A 275 -0.82 14.99 2.04
C GLY A 275 -0.59 15.41 0.58
N MET A 276 -1.09 14.63 -0.40
CA MET A 276 -1.03 14.88 -1.84
C MET A 276 -2.34 14.49 -2.53
N GLY A 277 -2.58 15.02 -3.73
CA GLY A 277 -3.82 14.79 -4.47
C GLY A 277 -5.02 15.52 -3.86
N CYS A 278 -6.22 15.10 -4.25
CA CYS A 278 -7.48 15.66 -3.79
C CYS A 278 -8.53 14.58 -3.51
N SER A 279 -9.46 14.90 -2.62
CA SER A 279 -10.76 14.22 -2.57
C SER A 279 -11.67 14.84 -3.63
N PHE A 280 -12.26 14.03 -4.49
CA PHE A 280 -13.09 14.50 -5.61
C PHE A 280 -14.51 13.95 -5.55
N GLY A 281 -15.49 14.84 -5.75
CA GLY A 281 -16.90 14.54 -5.67
C GLY A 281 -17.54 13.94 -6.92
N PRO A 282 -18.84 13.59 -6.85
CA PRO A 282 -19.59 13.05 -7.97
C PRO A 282 -19.62 13.97 -9.20
N ASP A 283 -19.77 15.28 -8.99
CA ASP A 283 -19.76 16.32 -10.02
C ASP A 283 -18.44 16.39 -10.80
N VAL A 284 -17.30 16.22 -10.11
CA VAL A 284 -15.97 16.19 -10.74
C VAL A 284 -15.84 14.99 -11.66
N SER A 285 -16.24 13.81 -11.18
CA SER A 285 -16.20 12.59 -12.00
C SER A 285 -17.17 12.66 -13.19
N GLU A 286 -18.38 13.17 -12.99
CA GLU A 286 -19.37 13.33 -14.05
C GLU A 286 -18.88 14.31 -15.13
N ALA A 287 -18.34 15.46 -14.74
CA ALA A 287 -17.83 16.46 -15.66
C ALA A 287 -16.69 15.89 -16.53
N LEU A 288 -15.73 15.16 -15.92
CA LEU A 288 -14.64 14.55 -16.65
C LEU A 288 -15.13 13.47 -17.63
N LEU A 289 -16.00 12.58 -17.17
CA LEU A 289 -16.53 11.48 -17.99
C LEU A 289 -17.32 12.03 -19.18
N THR A 290 -18.18 13.02 -18.94
CA THR A 290 -18.97 13.68 -19.98
C THR A 290 -18.07 14.38 -21.01
N LYS A 291 -17.07 15.16 -20.55
CA LYS A 291 -16.12 15.87 -21.40
C LYS A 291 -15.36 14.94 -22.35
N ASN A 292 -15.08 13.71 -21.93
CA ASN A 292 -14.32 12.73 -22.71
C ASN A 292 -15.19 11.65 -23.38
N ASN A 293 -16.52 11.75 -23.28
CA ASN A 293 -17.47 10.74 -23.79
C ASN A 293 -17.23 9.33 -23.21
N TRP A 294 -16.87 9.28 -21.94
CA TRP A 294 -16.70 8.09 -21.11
C TRP A 294 -17.90 7.91 -20.19
N TYR A 295 -18.12 6.68 -19.72
CA TYR A 295 -19.19 6.39 -18.76
C TYR A 295 -18.68 5.85 -17.43
N LEU A 296 -17.41 5.46 -17.35
CA LEU A 296 -16.83 4.86 -16.15
C LEU A 296 -15.37 5.26 -15.93
N LEU A 297 -15.06 5.56 -14.68
CA LEU A 297 -13.71 5.60 -14.13
C LEU A 297 -13.48 4.36 -13.25
N ILE A 298 -12.45 3.57 -13.56
CA ILE A 298 -11.97 2.50 -12.68
C ILE A 298 -10.67 2.96 -12.02
N ARG A 299 -10.60 2.82 -10.71
CA ARG A 299 -9.43 3.19 -9.90
C ARG A 299 -9.09 2.15 -8.84
N SER A 300 -7.97 2.31 -8.13
CA SER A 300 -7.49 1.34 -7.13
C SER A 300 -7.13 2.00 -5.80
N HIS A 301 -5.88 2.00 -5.30
CA HIS A 301 -5.30 2.83 -4.20
C HIS A 301 -5.95 2.79 -2.79
N GLU A 302 -7.25 2.55 -2.67
CA GLU A 302 -7.98 2.38 -1.41
C GLU A 302 -8.35 0.92 -1.23
N CYS A 303 -7.93 0.34 -0.10
CA CYS A 303 -8.42 -0.95 0.35
C CYS A 303 -9.92 -0.88 0.64
N LYS A 304 -10.71 -1.80 0.07
CA LYS A 304 -12.14 -1.93 0.32
C LYS A 304 -12.44 -3.29 0.95
N PRO A 305 -13.36 -3.40 1.93
CA PRO A 305 -13.66 -4.68 2.60
C PRO A 305 -14.01 -5.81 1.63
N GLU A 306 -14.81 -5.51 0.62
CA GLU A 306 -15.22 -6.47 -0.41
C GLU A 306 -14.23 -6.57 -1.58
N GLY A 307 -13.08 -5.90 -1.50
CA GLY A 307 -12.09 -5.79 -2.58
C GLY A 307 -12.50 -4.83 -3.70
N PHE A 308 -13.72 -4.30 -3.68
CA PHE A 308 -14.18 -3.28 -4.60
C PHE A 308 -15.28 -2.40 -3.97
N GLU A 309 -15.53 -1.24 -4.56
CA GLU A 309 -16.63 -0.35 -4.17
C GLU A 309 -17.10 0.48 -5.37
N TRP A 310 -18.42 0.67 -5.49
CA TRP A 310 -19.02 1.60 -6.45
C TRP A 310 -19.38 2.92 -5.77
N THR A 311 -18.93 4.03 -6.32
CA THR A 311 -19.28 5.38 -5.86
C THR A 311 -19.75 6.25 -7.02
N HIS A 312 -20.26 7.45 -6.70
CA HIS A 312 -20.70 8.46 -7.67
C HIS A 312 -21.70 7.89 -8.68
N ASP A 313 -22.79 7.32 -8.17
CA ASP A 313 -23.85 6.72 -8.99
C ASP A 313 -23.36 5.65 -9.98
N ARG A 314 -22.44 4.80 -9.50
CA ARG A 314 -21.78 3.73 -10.28
C ARG A 314 -20.93 4.23 -11.45
N ARG A 315 -20.51 5.50 -11.44
CA ARG A 315 -19.57 6.05 -12.42
C ARG A 315 -18.12 5.92 -11.99
N VAL A 316 -17.86 5.57 -10.74
CA VAL A 316 -16.52 5.29 -10.23
C VAL A 316 -16.50 3.92 -9.57
N LEU A 317 -15.57 3.06 -10.01
CA LEU A 317 -15.30 1.76 -9.42
C LEU A 317 -13.90 1.76 -8.80
N THR A 318 -13.82 1.54 -7.49
CA THR A 318 -12.56 1.20 -6.82
C THR A 318 -12.38 -0.31 -6.85
N VAL A 319 -11.22 -0.82 -7.29
CA VAL A 319 -10.86 -2.24 -7.26
C VAL A 319 -9.49 -2.43 -6.61
N PHE A 320 -9.40 -3.35 -5.65
CA PHE A 320 -8.22 -3.59 -4.82
C PHE A 320 -7.93 -5.10 -4.77
N SER A 321 -6.72 -5.50 -5.19
CA SER A 321 -6.39 -6.90 -5.50
C SER A 321 -5.45 -7.56 -4.47
N ALA A 322 -5.25 -6.96 -3.30
CA ALA A 322 -4.52 -7.53 -2.18
C ALA A 322 -5.51 -7.99 -1.11
N SER A 323 -5.63 -9.30 -0.89
CA SER A 323 -6.55 -9.86 0.11
C SER A 323 -5.90 -9.89 1.48
N ASN A 324 -6.67 -9.74 2.57
CA ASN A 324 -6.11 -9.73 3.93
C ASN A 324 -4.97 -8.70 4.11
N TYR A 325 -5.13 -7.52 3.51
CA TYR A 325 -4.07 -6.52 3.36
C TYR A 325 -3.55 -6.00 4.69
N TYR A 326 -4.45 -5.75 5.65
CA TYR A 326 -4.08 -5.37 7.01
C TYR A 326 -3.85 -6.59 7.90
N THR A 327 -4.83 -7.50 7.90
CA THR A 327 -4.77 -8.76 8.65
C THR A 327 -5.66 -9.80 7.98
N GLU A 328 -5.47 -11.06 8.35
CA GLU A 328 -6.37 -12.14 7.95
C GLU A 328 -7.81 -11.80 8.36
N GLY A 329 -8.73 -11.83 7.38
CA GLY A 329 -10.12 -11.43 7.54
C GLY A 329 -10.42 -9.95 7.28
N SER A 330 -9.42 -9.07 7.12
CA SER A 330 -9.67 -7.62 7.00
C SER A 330 -10.42 -7.22 5.75
N ASN A 331 -10.11 -7.87 4.62
CA ASN A 331 -10.73 -7.59 3.33
C ASN A 331 -10.55 -8.75 2.36
N LYS A 332 -11.48 -8.87 1.42
CA LYS A 332 -11.30 -9.66 0.20
C LYS A 332 -10.43 -8.87 -0.78
N GLY A 333 -9.74 -9.59 -1.66
CA GLY A 333 -9.21 -9.01 -2.90
C GLY A 333 -10.26 -9.13 -4.00
N ALA A 334 -10.22 -8.25 -5.00
CA ALA A 334 -11.02 -8.39 -6.20
C ALA A 334 -10.23 -7.96 -7.45
N TYR A 335 -10.62 -8.48 -8.61
CA TYR A 335 -10.28 -7.94 -9.92
C TYR A 335 -11.56 -7.71 -10.71
N ALA A 336 -11.58 -6.75 -11.64
CA ALA A 336 -12.76 -6.45 -12.44
C ALA A 336 -12.62 -7.04 -13.85
N LYS A 337 -13.64 -7.77 -14.32
CA LYS A 337 -13.77 -8.16 -15.72
C LYS A 337 -14.66 -7.18 -16.46
N ILE A 338 -14.15 -6.63 -17.55
CA ILE A 338 -14.87 -5.69 -18.40
C ILE A 338 -15.17 -6.44 -19.69
N GLU A 339 -16.45 -6.69 -19.96
CA GLU A 339 -16.91 -7.36 -21.17
C GLU A 339 -17.12 -6.34 -22.31
N ALA A 340 -17.12 -6.80 -23.56
CA ALA A 340 -17.29 -5.92 -24.73
C ALA A 340 -18.61 -5.13 -24.78
N GLY A 341 -19.62 -5.53 -24.00
CA GLY A 341 -20.86 -4.78 -23.83
C GLY A 341 -20.78 -3.64 -22.81
N GLY A 342 -19.61 -3.42 -22.18
CA GLY A 342 -19.43 -2.45 -21.10
C GLY A 342 -19.87 -2.96 -19.73
N ASN A 343 -20.31 -4.21 -19.63
CA ASN A 343 -20.62 -4.84 -18.36
C ASN A 343 -19.34 -5.04 -17.54
N VAL A 344 -19.41 -4.69 -16.25
CA VAL A 344 -18.27 -4.77 -15.34
C VAL A 344 -18.60 -5.73 -14.20
N ILE A 345 -17.82 -6.80 -14.09
CA ILE A 345 -18.02 -7.89 -13.14
C ILE A 345 -16.82 -7.93 -12.18
N PRO A 346 -16.94 -7.39 -10.96
CA PRO A 346 -15.97 -7.62 -9.91
C PRO A 346 -15.97 -9.09 -9.51
N VAL A 347 -14.78 -9.71 -9.50
CA VAL A 347 -14.57 -11.09 -9.06
C VAL A 347 -13.72 -11.08 -7.81
N GLN A 348 -14.33 -11.46 -6.69
CA GLN A 348 -13.71 -11.44 -5.38
C GLN A 348 -12.95 -12.73 -5.08
N PHE A 349 -11.94 -12.65 -4.24
CA PHE A 349 -11.18 -13.78 -3.75
C PHE A 349 -10.55 -13.46 -2.38
N THR A 350 -10.20 -14.52 -1.66
CA THR A 350 -9.36 -14.44 -0.47
C THR A 350 -8.33 -15.54 -0.53
N VAL A 351 -7.06 -15.22 -0.30
CA VAL A 351 -6.00 -16.24 -0.16
C VAL A 351 -5.78 -16.50 1.32
N GLN A 352 -5.96 -17.75 1.75
CA GLN A 352 -5.65 -18.15 3.12
C GLN A 352 -4.15 -18.01 3.37
N GLY A 353 -3.79 -17.30 4.45
CA GLY A 353 -2.42 -17.30 4.93
C GLY A 353 -2.05 -18.70 5.45
N GLY A 354 -0.78 -19.10 5.32
CA GLY A 354 -0.27 -20.19 6.16
C GLY A 354 -0.49 -19.85 7.63
N LYS A 355 -0.68 -20.85 8.52
CA LYS A 355 -0.98 -20.67 9.96
C LYS A 355 -0.08 -19.60 10.59
N ARG A 356 -0.56 -18.37 10.72
CA ARG A 356 0.07 -17.29 11.50
C ARG A 356 -0.62 -17.23 12.85
N THR A 357 0.16 -17.01 13.91
CA THR A 357 -0.43 -16.79 15.24
C THR A 357 -1.07 -15.40 15.31
N ALA A 358 -2.05 -15.22 16.18
CA ALA A 358 -2.68 -13.91 16.41
C ALA A 358 -1.65 -12.80 16.69
N ALA A 359 -0.62 -13.09 17.50
CA ALA A 359 0.46 -12.17 17.79
C ALA A 359 1.27 -11.73 16.55
N GLN A 360 1.49 -12.63 15.58
CA GLN A 360 2.17 -12.29 14.32
C GLN A 360 1.29 -11.41 13.42
N ARG A 361 -0.03 -11.56 13.49
CA ARG A 361 -1.00 -10.75 12.75
C ARG A 361 -1.08 -9.33 13.31
N ILE A 362 -1.23 -9.21 14.63
CA ILE A 362 -1.27 -7.92 15.34
C ILE A 362 0.00 -7.11 15.03
N ARG A 363 1.18 -7.74 15.12
CA ARG A 363 2.45 -7.06 14.87
C ARG A 363 2.58 -6.53 13.43
N SER A 364 2.02 -7.24 12.44
CA SER A 364 2.02 -6.79 11.04
C SER A 364 1.09 -5.60 10.82
N ALA A 365 -0.09 -5.61 11.44
CA ALA A 365 -1.03 -4.50 11.39
C ALA A 365 -0.46 -3.26 12.12
N GLU A 366 0.17 -3.45 13.28
CA GLU A 366 0.87 -2.42 14.05
C GLU A 366 1.98 -1.75 13.22
N GLU A 367 2.84 -2.55 12.58
CA GLU A 367 3.91 -2.04 11.70
C GLU A 367 3.34 -1.20 10.54
N SER A 368 2.22 -1.62 9.95
CA SER A 368 1.56 -0.88 8.87
C SER A 368 0.98 0.45 9.36
N ALA A 369 0.22 0.43 10.47
CA ALA A 369 -0.40 1.63 11.05
C ALA A 369 0.65 2.66 11.49
N LEU A 370 1.74 2.22 12.12
CA LEU A 370 2.86 3.09 12.48
C LEU A 370 3.55 3.69 11.25
N THR A 371 3.63 2.94 10.15
CA THR A 371 4.22 3.46 8.91
C THR A 371 3.33 4.54 8.29
N ASP A 372 2.01 4.37 8.31
CA ASP A 372 1.06 5.38 7.83
C ASP A 372 1.07 6.65 8.68
N LEU A 373 1.12 6.49 10.00
CA LEU A 373 1.27 7.60 10.93
C LEU A 373 2.56 8.39 10.65
N LYS A 374 3.69 7.71 10.43
CA LYS A 374 4.97 8.34 10.09
C LYS A 374 4.92 9.12 8.76
N MET A 375 4.14 8.67 7.79
CA MET A 375 3.91 9.43 6.57
C MET A 375 3.13 10.70 6.82
N LYS A 376 2.07 10.66 7.64
CA LYS A 376 1.31 11.86 8.00
C LYS A 376 2.18 12.86 8.78
N ILE A 377 3.03 12.38 9.68
CA ILE A 377 4.06 13.20 10.36
C ILE A 377 5.00 13.85 9.34
N SER A 378 5.52 13.07 8.38
CA SER A 378 6.43 13.58 7.35
C SER A 378 5.77 14.60 6.42
N ALA A 379 4.48 14.42 6.10
CA ALA A 379 3.71 15.34 5.27
C ALA A 379 3.51 16.72 5.93
N HIS A 380 3.54 16.78 7.27
CA HIS A 380 3.43 18.00 8.06
C HIS A 380 4.77 18.39 8.71
N GLU A 381 5.90 17.87 8.20
CA GLU A 381 7.22 18.10 8.80
C GLU A 381 7.55 19.58 8.95
N ALA A 382 7.23 20.41 7.96
CA ALA A 382 7.52 21.84 8.01
C ALA A 382 6.76 22.55 9.16
N GLU A 383 5.46 22.26 9.28
CA GLU A 383 4.57 22.83 10.31
C GLU A 383 4.96 22.33 11.72
N LEU A 384 5.27 21.03 11.83
CA LEU A 384 5.75 20.43 13.08
C LEU A 384 7.09 21.04 13.52
N ARG A 385 8.05 21.21 12.60
CA ARG A 385 9.35 21.84 12.90
C ARG A 385 9.19 23.28 13.37
N GLU A 386 8.30 24.04 12.72
CA GLU A 386 8.03 25.43 13.10
C GLU A 386 7.51 25.52 14.54
N GLU A 387 6.53 24.69 14.90
CA GLU A 387 5.98 24.65 16.26
C GLU A 387 6.97 24.10 17.29
N PHE A 388 7.76 23.07 16.94
CA PHE A 388 8.81 22.58 17.83
C PHE A 388 9.88 23.64 18.10
N HIS A 389 10.30 24.41 17.08
CA HIS A 389 11.25 25.51 17.25
C HIS A 389 10.64 26.67 18.03
N ALA A 390 9.33 26.93 17.89
CA ALA A 390 8.63 27.91 18.71
C ALA A 390 8.55 27.49 20.19
N ALA A 391 8.42 26.18 20.45
CA ALA A 391 8.42 25.59 21.79
C ALA A 391 9.83 25.37 22.39
N ASP A 392 10.89 25.55 21.60
CA ASP A 392 12.29 25.49 22.01
C ASP A 392 13.06 26.75 21.57
N PRO A 393 12.81 27.92 22.20
CA PRO A 393 13.40 29.19 21.79
C PRO A 393 14.94 29.21 21.81
N ASP A 394 15.52 28.41 22.71
CA ASP A 394 16.96 28.28 22.90
C ASP A 394 17.62 27.28 21.93
N ARG A 395 16.81 26.61 21.08
CA ARG A 395 17.24 25.61 20.08
C ARG A 395 18.10 24.48 20.69
N THR A 396 17.68 24.00 21.85
CA THR A 396 18.32 22.88 22.54
C THR A 396 18.14 21.54 21.81
N GLY A 397 17.15 21.44 20.92
CA GLY A 397 16.75 20.20 20.25
C GLY A 397 15.85 19.30 21.09
N MET A 398 15.41 19.79 22.27
CA MET A 398 14.68 19.03 23.27
C MET A 398 13.44 19.79 23.74
N ILE A 399 12.30 19.11 23.84
CA ILE A 399 11.07 19.66 24.44
C ILE A 399 10.44 18.65 25.42
N PRO A 400 9.65 19.10 26.42
CA PRO A 400 8.94 18.18 27.29
C PRO A 400 7.96 17.28 26.52
N LEU A 401 7.80 16.02 26.94
CA LEU A 401 6.90 15.04 26.31
C LEU A 401 5.44 15.54 26.20
N ALA A 402 4.98 16.29 27.20
CA ALA A 402 3.65 16.90 27.18
C ALA A 402 3.50 17.89 26.01
N VAL A 403 4.48 18.78 25.87
CA VAL A 403 4.53 19.79 24.80
C VAL A 403 4.68 19.13 23.43
N TRP A 404 5.54 18.11 23.32
CA TRP A 404 5.65 17.32 22.09
C TRP A 404 4.31 16.70 21.70
N SER A 405 3.60 16.09 22.67
CA SER A 405 2.30 15.46 22.44
C SER A 405 1.22 16.46 22.00
N GLU A 406 1.18 17.64 22.61
CA GLU A 406 0.24 18.72 22.26
C GLU A 406 0.49 19.25 20.85
N ILE A 407 1.75 19.45 20.47
CA ILE A 407 2.11 19.91 19.12
C ILE A 407 1.73 18.85 18.08
N MET A 408 1.98 17.57 18.38
CA MET A 408 1.61 16.47 17.49
C MET A 408 0.08 16.38 17.30
N ASP A 409 -0.72 16.53 18.37
CA ASP A 409 -2.19 16.56 18.29
C ASP A 409 -2.68 17.79 17.49
N LYS A 410 -2.13 18.97 17.81
CA LYS A 410 -2.49 20.25 17.18
C LYS A 410 -2.25 20.23 15.67
N ILE A 411 -1.07 19.80 15.24
CA ILE A 411 -0.66 19.92 13.83
C ILE A 411 -1.19 18.77 12.98
N LEU A 412 -1.27 17.55 13.54
CA LEU A 412 -1.75 16.41 12.76
C LEU A 412 -3.28 16.27 12.80
N GLY A 413 -3.94 16.97 13.72
CA GLY A 413 -5.39 16.88 13.96
C GLY A 413 -5.81 15.46 14.35
N LEU A 414 -4.89 14.70 14.93
CA LEU A 414 -5.04 13.28 15.24
C LEU A 414 -5.10 13.11 16.75
N LYS A 415 -6.27 12.71 17.24
CA LYS A 415 -6.53 12.41 18.65
C LYS A 415 -5.91 11.06 19.04
N LEU A 416 -4.59 10.96 18.98
CA LEU A 416 -3.83 9.77 19.31
C LEU A 416 -3.14 9.89 20.67
N PRO A 417 -2.82 8.76 21.32
CA PRO A 417 -2.09 8.70 22.59
C PRO A 417 -0.60 8.99 22.38
N TRP A 418 -0.26 10.23 22.03
CA TRP A 418 1.10 10.61 21.62
C TRP A 418 2.17 10.24 22.64
N ARG A 419 1.86 10.32 23.94
CA ARG A 419 2.78 9.92 25.02
C ARG A 419 3.19 8.44 24.91
N THR A 420 2.22 7.56 24.66
CA THR A 420 2.42 6.11 24.48
C THR A 420 3.12 5.79 23.16
N LEU A 421 2.92 6.61 22.13
CA LEU A 421 3.53 6.45 20.81
C LEU A 421 4.96 6.99 20.72
N GLN A 422 5.34 7.92 21.59
CA GLN A 422 6.64 8.59 21.54
C GLN A 422 7.82 7.63 21.40
N PRO A 423 7.94 6.52 22.17
CA PRO A 423 9.10 5.62 22.06
C PRO A 423 9.26 4.95 20.69
N ARG A 424 8.19 4.93 19.87
CA ARG A 424 8.20 4.39 18.50
C ARG A 424 8.47 5.45 17.43
N LEU A 425 8.33 6.73 17.79
CA LEU A 425 8.33 7.87 16.87
C LEU A 425 9.54 8.79 17.06
N ALA A 426 9.99 9.02 18.29
CA ALA A 426 11.10 9.91 18.62
C ALA A 426 11.93 9.31 19.77
N ALA A 427 13.20 9.70 19.88
CA ALA A 427 14.03 9.40 21.04
C ALA A 427 13.64 10.31 22.22
N SER A 428 13.81 9.79 23.43
CA SER A 428 13.67 10.56 24.67
C SER A 428 14.83 10.27 25.62
N CYS A 429 15.12 11.23 26.50
CA CYS A 429 16.14 11.10 27.53
C CYS A 429 15.50 10.98 28.94
N ALA A 430 16.32 10.72 29.96
CA ALA A 430 15.92 10.27 31.30
C ALA A 430 14.98 11.22 32.10
N ASN A 431 14.56 12.36 31.54
CA ASN A 431 13.74 13.37 32.21
C ASN A 431 12.43 13.68 31.45
N TYR A 432 11.87 12.73 30.70
CA TYR A 432 10.68 12.95 29.87
C TYR A 432 10.82 14.07 28.83
N MET A 433 12.06 14.38 28.42
CA MET A 433 12.35 15.29 27.32
C MET A 433 12.49 14.48 26.03
N VAL A 434 11.86 14.96 24.98
CA VAL A 434 11.84 14.36 23.65
C VAL A 434 12.80 15.12 22.76
N GLU A 435 13.70 14.38 22.11
CA GLU A 435 14.59 14.93 21.09
C GLU A 435 13.78 15.10 19.79
N TYR A 436 13.08 16.23 19.66
CA TYR A 436 11.99 16.37 18.67
C TYR A 436 12.47 16.25 17.22
N GLU A 437 13.74 16.54 16.94
CA GLU A 437 14.37 16.33 15.62
C GLU A 437 14.39 14.86 15.20
N THR A 438 14.42 13.94 16.16
CA THR A 438 14.39 12.50 15.89
C THR A 438 13.02 11.99 15.42
N THR A 439 11.96 12.78 15.62
CA THR A 439 10.60 12.52 15.07
C THR A 439 10.64 12.34 13.55
N PHE A 440 11.60 12.98 12.89
CA PHE A 440 11.76 12.98 11.43
C PHE A 440 12.86 12.02 10.93
N LEU A 441 13.58 11.34 11.83
CA LEU A 441 14.61 10.39 11.43
C LEU A 441 13.98 9.12 10.83
N GLN A 442 14.45 8.72 9.65
CA GLN A 442 14.21 7.37 9.12
C GLN A 442 14.99 6.35 9.96
N LEU A 443 14.36 5.81 11.01
CA LEU A 443 15.00 4.80 11.84
C LEU A 443 15.17 3.47 11.08
N GLN A 444 16.41 2.95 11.10
CA GLN A 444 16.71 1.55 10.81
C GLN A 444 16.00 0.68 11.85
N ILE A 445 15.19 -0.27 11.40
CA ILE A 445 14.48 -1.20 12.28
C ILE A 445 15.49 -2.21 12.83
N SER A 446 16.11 -1.91 13.97
CA SER A 446 16.91 -2.85 14.74
C SER A 446 16.03 -3.80 15.57
N HIS A 447 16.50 -5.04 15.70
CA HIS A 447 15.85 -6.25 16.23
C HIS A 447 15.36 -6.23 17.71
N ASN A 448 15.33 -5.09 18.40
CA ASN A 448 14.98 -5.02 19.84
C ASN A 448 13.48 -4.81 20.09
N LEU A 449 12.63 -5.63 19.47
CA LEU A 449 11.16 -5.60 19.62
C LEU A 449 10.62 -6.59 20.67
N ALA A 450 11.48 -7.28 21.41
CA ALA A 450 11.09 -8.37 22.30
C ALA A 450 10.64 -7.93 23.71
N SER A 451 10.72 -6.64 24.06
CA SER A 451 10.56 -6.18 25.45
C SER A 451 9.61 -4.99 25.65
N ALA A 452 8.78 -4.61 24.66
CA ALA A 452 7.82 -3.52 24.81
C ALA A 452 6.42 -4.05 25.22
N PRO A 453 5.72 -3.44 26.19
CA PRO A 453 4.35 -3.82 26.56
C PRO A 453 3.35 -3.64 25.41
N LEU A 454 2.32 -4.48 25.39
CA LEU A 454 1.27 -4.57 24.37
C LEU A 454 0.33 -3.34 24.27
N SER A 455 0.53 -2.26 25.05
CA SER A 455 -0.45 -1.17 25.18
C SER A 455 -0.45 -0.14 24.03
N VAL A 456 0.53 -0.18 23.12
CA VAL A 456 0.60 0.78 21.99
C VAL A 456 -0.33 0.37 20.84
N THR A 457 -0.65 -0.92 20.73
CA THR A 457 -1.54 -1.43 19.67
C THR A 457 -2.99 -1.02 19.90
N GLU A 458 -3.49 -1.11 21.14
CA GLU A 458 -4.90 -0.93 21.49
C GLU A 458 -5.39 0.51 21.24
N GLU A 459 -4.48 1.48 21.38
CA GLU A 459 -4.78 2.90 21.38
C GLU A 459 -4.52 3.58 20.00
N LEU A 460 -3.88 2.86 19.06
CA LEU A 460 -3.77 3.24 17.64
C LEU A 460 -5.05 2.96 16.84
N TYR A 461 -6.02 2.26 17.44
CA TYR A 461 -7.24 1.76 16.80
C TYR A 461 -8.42 2.74 16.77
N LYS A 462 -8.16 4.02 16.51
CA LYS A 462 -9.18 4.94 15.97
C LYS A 462 -9.44 4.70 14.48
N ASN A 463 -9.47 3.43 14.06
CA ASN A 463 -9.96 2.99 12.75
C ASN A 463 -11.13 2.05 12.99
N ARG A 464 -12.34 2.57 12.74
CA ARG A 464 -13.62 1.83 12.78
C ARG A 464 -13.50 0.45 12.09
N ASP A 465 -12.79 0.40 10.96
CA ASP A 465 -12.61 -0.81 10.15
C ASP A 465 -11.79 -1.91 10.85
N THR A 466 -10.94 -1.56 11.82
CA THR A 466 -10.13 -2.55 12.58
C THR A 466 -10.86 -3.09 13.79
N LEU A 467 -11.61 -2.25 14.51
CA LEU A 467 -12.51 -2.70 15.58
C LEU A 467 -13.66 -3.53 15.01
N GLU A 468 -14.14 -3.17 13.82
CA GLU A 468 -15.06 -3.99 13.05
C GLU A 468 -14.42 -5.33 12.65
N GLY A 469 -13.13 -5.35 12.29
CA GLY A 469 -12.38 -6.58 12.05
C GLY A 469 -12.21 -7.48 13.29
N ILE A 470 -12.04 -6.89 14.48
CA ILE A 470 -11.94 -7.62 15.75
C ILE A 470 -13.32 -8.12 16.20
N PHE A 471 -14.34 -7.27 16.14
CA PHE A 471 -15.73 -7.62 16.41
C PHE A 471 -16.17 -8.79 15.53
N ARG A 472 -15.89 -8.73 14.21
CA ARG A 472 -16.17 -9.82 13.26
C ARG A 472 -15.30 -11.07 13.45
N ALA A 473 -14.13 -10.95 14.08
CA ALA A 473 -13.33 -12.11 14.45
C ALA A 473 -13.85 -12.81 15.71
N MET A 474 -14.61 -12.09 16.55
CA MET A 474 -15.28 -12.62 17.74
C MET A 474 -16.68 -13.15 17.43
N ASP A 475 -17.40 -12.50 16.52
CA ASP A 475 -18.70 -12.92 15.96
C ASP A 475 -18.49 -14.09 14.96
N VAL A 476 -18.30 -15.30 15.51
CA VAL A 476 -17.95 -16.49 14.72
C VAL A 476 -19.12 -16.93 13.85
N ASP A 477 -20.35 -16.70 14.32
CA ASP A 477 -21.56 -17.06 13.57
C ASP A 477 -22.05 -15.97 12.61
N ASN A 478 -21.44 -14.79 12.61
CA ASN A 478 -21.79 -13.61 11.80
C ASN A 478 -23.22 -13.11 12.06
N SER A 479 -23.69 -13.24 13.29
CA SER A 479 -25.01 -12.76 13.71
C SER A 479 -25.09 -11.22 13.81
N GLY A 480 -23.95 -10.54 13.83
CA GLY A 480 -23.85 -9.10 14.07
C GLY A 480 -23.90 -8.72 15.55
N GLN A 481 -23.84 -9.71 16.45
CA GLN A 481 -23.80 -9.56 17.91
C GLN A 481 -22.81 -10.60 18.47
N ILE A 482 -22.15 -10.29 19.59
CA ILE A 482 -21.23 -11.23 20.26
C ILE A 482 -21.97 -11.89 21.42
N SER A 483 -22.15 -13.20 21.35
CA SER A 483 -22.71 -13.96 22.47
C SER A 483 -21.71 -14.07 23.62
N LEU A 484 -22.21 -14.29 24.85
CA LEU A 484 -21.38 -14.57 26.03
C LEU A 484 -20.36 -15.71 25.78
N LYS A 485 -20.75 -16.71 24.98
CA LYS A 485 -19.89 -17.84 24.63
C LYS A 485 -18.77 -17.44 23.68
N GLU A 486 -19.04 -16.58 22.71
CA GLU A 486 -18.06 -16.04 21.76
C GLU A 486 -17.08 -15.10 22.45
N PHE A 487 -17.59 -14.21 23.31
CA PHE A 487 -16.79 -13.32 24.12
C PHE A 487 -15.83 -14.11 25.02
N LYS A 488 -16.34 -15.13 25.72
CA LYS A 488 -15.52 -16.01 26.57
C LYS A 488 -14.43 -16.73 25.78
N ASN A 489 -14.76 -17.28 24.61
CA ASN A 489 -13.79 -17.96 23.74
C ASN A 489 -12.71 -17.00 23.23
N ALA A 490 -13.06 -15.74 22.95
CA ALA A 490 -12.12 -14.70 22.56
C ALA A 490 -11.15 -14.34 23.70
N CYS A 491 -11.65 -14.16 24.93
CA CYS A 491 -10.84 -13.90 26.12
C CYS A 491 -9.89 -15.06 26.45
N MET A 492 -10.33 -16.31 26.26
CA MET A 492 -9.48 -17.50 26.48
C MET A 492 -8.28 -17.59 25.52
N CYS A 493 -8.30 -16.84 24.41
CA CYS A 493 -7.20 -16.84 23.43
C CYS A 493 -6.12 -15.77 23.71
N LEU A 494 -6.24 -15.00 24.81
CA LEU A 494 -5.32 -13.91 25.14
C LEU A 494 -4.04 -14.41 25.88
N PRO A 495 -2.87 -13.77 25.67
CA PRO A 495 -1.58 -14.29 26.15
C PRO A 495 -1.34 -14.15 27.67
N ASN A 496 -2.04 -13.23 28.37
CA ASN A 496 -1.81 -12.89 29.78
C ASN A 496 -2.95 -13.41 30.69
N ARG A 497 -3.15 -14.73 30.66
CA ARG A 497 -4.25 -15.43 31.36
C ARG A 497 -4.21 -15.43 32.90
N SER A 498 -3.17 -14.88 33.53
CA SER A 498 -2.88 -15.19 34.94
C SER A 498 -3.85 -14.58 35.97
N ASN A 499 -4.74 -13.67 35.56
CA ASN A 499 -5.57 -12.90 36.50
C ASN A 499 -7.10 -12.95 36.23
N LEU A 500 -7.60 -13.72 35.26
CA LEU A 500 -9.03 -13.70 34.92
C LEU A 500 -9.65 -15.09 35.13
N ASP A 501 -10.54 -15.20 36.11
CA ASP A 501 -11.38 -16.38 36.31
C ASP A 501 -12.67 -16.30 35.49
N ASP A 502 -13.34 -17.46 35.34
CA ASP A 502 -14.56 -17.59 34.53
C ASP A 502 -15.71 -16.69 35.01
N GLU A 503 -15.72 -16.38 36.30
CA GLU A 503 -16.71 -15.50 36.94
C GLU A 503 -16.46 -14.04 36.55
N SER A 504 -15.20 -13.57 36.62
CA SER A 504 -14.80 -12.23 36.18
C SER A 504 -15.04 -11.99 34.68
N ILE A 505 -14.83 -12.99 33.83
CA ILE A 505 -15.10 -12.87 32.38
C ILE A 505 -16.61 -12.75 32.11
N THR A 506 -17.41 -13.48 32.89
CA THR A 506 -18.87 -13.44 32.78
C THR A 506 -19.42 -12.10 33.28
N ASP A 507 -18.85 -11.56 34.35
CA ASP A 507 -19.27 -10.26 34.89
C ASP A 507 -18.81 -9.10 34.02
N LEU A 508 -17.65 -9.22 33.36
CA LEU A 508 -17.22 -8.29 32.31
C LEU A 508 -18.16 -8.31 31.11
N ALA A 509 -18.55 -9.48 30.60
CA ALA A 509 -19.50 -9.54 29.49
C ALA A 509 -20.87 -8.91 29.86
N LYS A 510 -21.33 -9.10 31.10
CA LYS A 510 -22.57 -8.49 31.60
C LYS A 510 -22.48 -6.99 31.84
N SER A 511 -21.29 -6.45 32.11
CA SER A 511 -21.10 -5.00 32.28
C SER A 511 -21.05 -4.27 30.94
N ILE A 512 -20.67 -4.99 29.88
CA ILE A 512 -20.63 -4.51 28.50
C ILE A 512 -22.01 -4.57 27.83
N ASP A 513 -22.82 -5.57 28.17
CA ASP A 513 -24.23 -5.71 27.76
C ASP A 513 -25.11 -4.68 28.49
N ILE A 514 -25.09 -3.44 27.98
CA ILE A 514 -25.79 -2.28 28.57
C ILE A 514 -27.30 -2.48 28.53
N ASN A 515 -27.81 -3.06 27.44
CA ASN A 515 -29.25 -3.25 27.24
C ASN A 515 -29.80 -4.52 27.97
N LYS A 516 -28.92 -5.39 28.46
CA LYS A 516 -29.18 -6.65 29.21
C LYS A 516 -29.94 -7.70 28.42
N ASP A 517 -29.74 -7.77 27.10
CA ASP A 517 -30.34 -8.77 26.23
C ASP A 517 -29.56 -10.09 26.19
N GLY A 518 -28.40 -10.15 26.86
CA GLY A 518 -27.53 -11.31 26.94
C GLY A 518 -26.54 -11.43 25.77
N GLN A 519 -26.48 -10.43 24.90
CA GLN A 519 -25.58 -10.32 23.75
C GLN A 519 -24.90 -8.94 23.76
N ILE A 520 -23.77 -8.83 23.06
CA ILE A 520 -23.00 -7.58 22.98
C ILE A 520 -23.05 -7.11 21.53
N ASP A 521 -23.79 -6.03 21.26
CA ASP A 521 -23.81 -5.43 19.93
C ASP A 521 -22.55 -4.59 19.64
N PHE A 522 -22.38 -4.15 18.40
CA PHE A 522 -21.19 -3.39 18.00
C PHE A 522 -21.04 -2.06 18.76
N ASN A 523 -22.14 -1.38 19.12
CA ASN A 523 -22.09 -0.13 19.86
C ASN A 523 -21.81 -0.37 21.35
N GLU A 524 -22.34 -1.45 21.93
CA GLU A 524 -22.06 -1.89 23.30
C GLU A 524 -20.61 -2.33 23.45
N PHE A 525 -20.11 -3.09 22.47
CA PHE A 525 -18.70 -3.41 22.33
C PHE A 525 -17.85 -2.14 22.30
N LEU A 526 -18.26 -1.10 21.58
CA LEU A 526 -17.55 0.19 21.53
C LEU A 526 -17.63 1.00 22.84
N GLU A 527 -18.78 1.04 23.52
CA GLU A 527 -18.94 1.79 24.78
C GLU A 527 -18.22 1.13 25.97
N ALA A 528 -18.06 -0.19 25.95
CA ALA A 528 -17.22 -0.91 26.91
C ALA A 528 -15.77 -0.42 26.91
N PHE A 529 -15.19 -0.19 25.73
CA PHE A 529 -13.84 0.37 25.61
C PHE A 529 -13.77 1.82 26.07
N ARG A 530 -14.87 2.57 25.99
CA ARG A 530 -14.96 3.97 26.43
C ARG A 530 -15.04 4.11 27.96
N LEU A 531 -15.64 3.15 28.66
CA LEU A 531 -15.83 3.19 30.12
C LEU A 531 -14.56 2.83 30.90
N VAL A 532 -13.70 1.96 30.34
CA VAL A 532 -12.41 1.59 30.93
C VAL A 532 -11.46 2.80 31.03
N GLU A 533 -11.51 3.75 30.08
CA GLU A 533 -10.78 5.02 30.16
C GLU A 533 -11.21 5.89 31.36
N MET A 534 -12.51 5.93 31.68
CA MET A 534 -13.04 6.78 32.76
C MET A 534 -12.70 6.26 34.16
N GLU A 535 -12.47 4.95 34.33
CA GLU A 535 -12.02 4.37 35.60
C GLU A 535 -10.52 4.58 35.83
N VAL A 536 -9.70 4.45 34.78
CA VAL A 536 -8.25 4.71 34.85
C VAL A 536 -7.96 6.19 35.14
N GLU A 537 -8.72 7.13 34.56
CA GLU A 537 -8.60 8.56 34.89
C GLU A 537 -9.02 8.88 36.34
N ARG A 538 -9.95 8.13 36.93
CA ARG A 538 -10.38 8.32 38.33
C ARG A 538 -9.39 7.73 39.33
N GLU A 539 -8.74 6.63 39.01
CA GLU A 539 -7.71 6.03 39.86
C GLU A 539 -6.41 6.85 39.86
N GLU A 540 -6.07 7.51 38.75
CA GLU A 540 -4.90 8.40 38.69
C GLU A 540 -5.10 9.75 39.41
N HIS A 541 -6.34 10.24 39.56
CA HIS A 541 -6.64 11.50 40.27
C HIS A 541 -7.14 11.30 41.72
N GLY A 542 -7.31 10.06 42.18
CA GLY A 542 -7.88 9.74 43.49
C GLY A 542 -6.88 9.56 44.64
N ASN A 543 -5.56 9.59 44.36
CA ASN A 543 -4.54 9.21 45.34
C ASN A 543 -3.78 10.38 46.01
N ASP A 544 -4.13 11.63 45.67
CA ASP A 544 -3.60 12.83 46.33
C ASP A 544 -4.64 13.39 47.33
N GLY A 545 -4.71 12.78 48.51
CA GLY A 545 -5.42 13.43 49.63
C GLY A 545 -5.93 12.52 50.73
N GLN A 546 -5.04 11.86 51.48
CA GLN A 546 -5.31 11.55 52.90
C GLN A 546 -4.05 11.06 53.64
N SER A 547 -3.30 12.01 54.21
CA SER A 547 -2.47 11.73 55.38
C SER A 547 -2.04 13.04 56.06
N GLU A 548 -2.86 13.54 56.99
CA GLU A 548 -2.37 14.26 58.17
C GLU A 548 -3.49 14.43 59.19
N TYR A 549 -3.44 13.65 60.27
CA TYR A 549 -3.74 14.08 61.64
C TYR A 549 -3.42 12.90 62.58
N ILE A 550 -2.43 13.08 63.47
CA ILE A 550 -2.51 12.83 64.92
C ILE A 550 -1.18 13.27 65.58
N ALA A 551 -1.35 14.04 66.67
CA ALA A 551 -0.41 14.46 67.73
C ALA A 551 0.70 15.45 67.35
N SER A 552 0.92 16.57 68.04
CA SER A 552 0.48 17.03 69.37
C SER A 552 0.35 18.55 69.40
#